data_AF-A0A1G6F241-F1
#
_entry.id   AF-A0A1G6F241-F1
#
_cell.length_a   1.000
_cell.length_b   1.000
_cell.length_c   1.000
_cell.angle_alpha   90.00
_cell.angle_beta   90.00
_cell.angle_gamma   90.00
#
_symmetry.space_group_name_H-M   'P 1'
#
loop_
_entity.id
_entity.type
_entity.pdbx_description
1 polymer ?
#
loop_
_entity_poly.entity_id
_entity_poly.type
_entity_poly.pdbx_seq_one_letter_code
_entity_poly.pdbx_strand_id
1 'polypeptide(L)' 'MYWNSVHGREKGQAEKDLEGLQTMRILARNMSFLMKSIALGKEKYGMPKSEEHLWTHFISE' A
#
# COMPACT_ATOMS: atom_id res chain seq x y z
N MET A 1 12.59 -2.66 -12.75
CA MET A 1 11.30 -2.78 -12.04
C MET A 1 11.06 -1.46 -11.33
N TYR A 2 10.07 -0.67 -11.76
CA TYR A 2 9.76 0.65 -11.17
C TYR A 2 9.11 0.45 -9.79
N TRP A 3 9.89 0.59 -8.71
CA TRP A 3 9.38 0.58 -7.34
C TRP A 3 8.84 1.96 -7.01
N ASN A 4 7.51 2.15 -6.94
CA ASN A 4 6.79 3.35 -6.43
C ASN A 4 7.62 4.65 -6.38
N SER A 5 8.18 5.04 -7.52
CA SER A 5 9.19 6.10 -7.61
C SER A 5 9.07 6.77 -8.97
N VAL A 6 9.52 8.01 -9.01
CA VAL A 6 9.58 8.85 -10.21
C VAL A 6 11.01 9.35 -10.32
N HIS A 7 11.65 9.14 -11.47
CA HIS A 7 13.05 9.44 -11.69
C HIS A 7 13.24 10.79 -12.38
N GLY A 8 14.21 11.57 -11.90
CA GLY A 8 14.65 12.80 -12.54
C GLY A 8 15.92 13.32 -11.87
N ARG A 9 16.95 13.63 -12.66
CA ARG A 9 18.24 14.09 -12.14
C ARG A 9 18.24 15.60 -11.86
N GLU A 10 17.60 16.36 -12.73
CA GLU A 10 17.46 17.81 -12.62
C GLU A 10 16.03 18.22 -12.28
N LYS A 11 15.87 19.45 -11.78
CA LYS A 11 14.55 20.01 -11.47
C LYS A 11 13.64 19.93 -12.71
N GLY A 12 12.46 19.35 -12.55
CA GLY A 12 11.47 19.18 -13.62
C GLY A 12 11.66 17.93 -14.49
N GLN A 13 12.74 17.16 -14.35
CA GLN A 13 12.88 15.90 -15.10
C GLN A 13 11.92 14.81 -14.61
N ALA A 14 11.57 14.80 -13.32
CA ALA A 14 10.58 13.86 -12.78
C ALA A 14 9.20 13.99 -13.45
N GLU A 15 8.84 15.19 -13.93
CA GLU A 15 7.59 15.39 -14.67
C GLU A 15 7.60 14.70 -16.04
N LYS A 16 8.79 14.41 -16.57
CA LYS A 16 8.98 13.74 -17.86
C LYS A 16 9.04 12.22 -17.72
N ASP A 17 9.10 11.70 -16.50
CA ASP A 17 9.01 10.27 -16.23
C ASP A 17 7.56 9.80 -16.30
N LEU A 18 7.07 9.66 -17.54
CA LEU A 18 5.66 9.34 -17.80
C LEU A 18 5.25 7.96 -17.27
N GLU A 19 6.17 6.98 -17.28
CA GLU A 19 5.95 5.63 -16.75
C GLU A 19 5.86 5.67 -15.22
N GLY A 20 6.80 6.35 -14.55
CA GLY A 20 6.75 6.55 -13.10
C GLY A 20 5.49 7.28 -12.66
N LEU A 21 5.13 8.36 -13.35
CA LEU A 21 3.89 9.09 -13.07
C LEU A 21 2.63 8.24 -13.33
N GLN A 22 2.62 7.40 -14.37
CA GLN A 22 1.51 6.46 -14.61
C GLN A 22 1.39 5.45 -13.47
N THR A 23 2.52 4.88 -13.04
CA THR A 23 2.60 3.95 -11.91
C THR A 23 2.04 4.60 -10.64
N MET A 24 2.43 5.83 -10.34
CA MET A 24 1.92 6.56 -9.17
C MET A 24 0.41 6.83 -9.24
N ARG A 25 -0.14 7.13 -10.43
CA ARG A 25 -1.60 7.27 -10.61
C ARG A 25 -2.34 5.96 -10.37
N ILE A 26 -1.80 4.83 -10.83
CA ILE A 26 -2.37 3.50 -10.60
C ILE A 26 -2.33 3.16 -9.11
N LEU A 27 -1.18 3.34 -8.46
CA LEU A 27 -1.02 3.15 -7.03
C LEU A 27 -2.05 3.96 -6.24
N ALA A 28 -2.18 5.26 -6.53
CA ALA A 28 -3.11 6.14 -5.83
C ALA A 28 -4.57 5.67 -5.96
N ARG A 29 -4.98 5.21 -7.14
CA ARG A 29 -6.32 4.64 -7.37
C ARG A 29 -6.53 3.35 -6.59
N ASN A 30 -5.54 2.45 -6.60
CA ASN A 30 -5.61 1.18 -5.89
C ASN A 30 -5.67 1.39 -4.37
N MET A 31 -4.85 2.27 -3.81
CA MET A 31 -4.87 2.60 -2.39
C MET A 31 -6.19 3.26 -1.99
N SER A 32 -6.70 4.19 -2.80
CA SER A 32 -8.00 4.83 -2.55
C SER A 32 -9.14 3.81 -2.53
N PHE A 33 -9.13 2.85 -3.47
CA PHE A 33 -10.12 1.78 -3.51
C PHE A 33 -10.01 0.84 -2.31
N LEU A 34 -8.79 0.45 -1.93
CA LEU A 34 -8.53 -0.40 -0.77
C LEU A 34 -9.00 0.26 0.53
N MET A 35 -8.67 1.53 0.76
CA MET A 35 -9.09 2.28 1.95
C MET A 35 -10.61 2.36 2.08
N LYS A 36 -11.31 2.65 0.97
CA LYS A 36 -12.78 2.66 0.94
C LYS A 36 -13.37 1.28 1.22
N SER A 37 -12.78 0.23 0.64
CA SER A 37 -13.19 -1.16 0.86
C SER A 37 -12.99 -1.58 2.33
N ILE A 38 -11.88 -1.17 2.96
CA ILE A 38 -11.64 -1.41 4.40
C ILE A 38 -12.69 -0.68 5.24
N ALA A 39 -13.01 0.58 4.93
CA ALA A 39 -14.02 1.33 5.66
C ALA A 39 -15.41 0.66 5.58
N LEU A 40 -15.83 0.25 4.39
CA LEU A 40 -17.09 -0.49 4.17
C LEU A 40 -17.07 -1.88 4.85
N GLY A 41 -15.94 -2.59 4.75
CA GLY A 41 -15.75 -3.87 5.40
C GLY A 41 -15.83 -3.76 6.93
N LYS A 42 -15.25 -2.70 7.50
CA LYS A 42 -15.32 -2.39 8.93
C LYS A 42 -16.74 -2.09 9.36
N GLU A 43 -17.51 -1.33 8.58
CA GLU A 43 -18.92 -1.04 8.88
C GLU A 43 -19.78 -2.32 8.87
N LYS A 44 -19.56 -3.20 7.87
CA LYS A 44 -20.39 -4.39 7.67
C LYS A 44 -20.00 -5.59 8.55
N TYR A 45 -18.71 -5.78 8.79
CA TYR A 45 -18.17 -6.99 9.42
C TYR A 45 -17.38 -6.70 10.72
N GLY A 46 -17.17 -5.42 11.06
CA GLY A 46 -16.25 -5.03 12.12
C GLY A 46 -14.78 -5.12 11.70
N MET A 47 -13.88 -4.77 12.61
CA MET A 47 -12.45 -5.00 12.41
C MET A 47 -12.11 -6.48 12.70
N PRO A 48 -11.18 -7.09 11.96
CA PRO A 48 -10.64 -8.39 12.34
C PRO A 48 -10.06 -8.32 13.76
N LYS A 49 -10.22 -9.40 14.54
CA LYS A 49 -9.63 -9.51 15.87
C LYS A 49 -8.11 -9.59 15.73
N SER A 50 -7.39 -8.71 16.42
CA SER A 50 -5.95 -8.90 16.59
C SER A 50 -5.73 -10.08 17.51
N GLU A 51 -4.83 -10.96 17.14
CA GLU A 51 -4.33 -11.98 18.05
C GLU A 51 -3.28 -11.35 18.97
N GLU A 52 -3.21 -11.82 20.22
CA GLU A 52 -2.10 -11.49 21.10
C GLU A 52 -0.83 -12.10 20.52
N HIS A 53 0.25 -11.32 20.53
CA HIS A 53 1.54 -11.82 20.06
C HIS A 53 2.02 -12.96 20.97
N LEU A 54 2.12 -14.17 20.42
CA LEU A 54 2.65 -15.33 21.13
C LEU A 54 4.17 -15.37 21.00
N TRP A 55 4.86 -15.16 22.12
CA TRP A 55 6.30 -15.41 22.22
C TRP A 55 6.52 -16.92 22.40
N THR A 56 6.88 -17.63 21.34
CA THR A 56 7.18 -19.06 21.40
C THR A 56 8.61 -19.35 20.95
N HIS A 57 9.23 -20.37 21.56
CA HIS A 57 10.54 -20.88 21.16
C HIS A 57 10.43 -22.00 20.11
N PHE A 58 9.68 -21.74 19.01
CA PHE A 58 9.34 -22.68 17.92
C PHE A 58 8.62 -23.98 18.30
N ILE A 59 8.80 -24.46 19.52
CA ILE A 59 8.25 -25.69 20.09
C ILE A 59 7.53 -25.31 21.39
N SER A 60 6.31 -25.80 21.54
CA SER A 60 5.51 -25.83 22.77
C SER A 60 5.34 -27.31 23.15
N GLU A 61 5.47 -27.66 24.44
CA GLU A 61 5.18 -29.01 24.95
C GLU A 61 3.71 -29.42 24.76
#